data_AF-A0A2K9P4Q6-F1
#
_entry.id   AF-A0A2K9P4Q6-F1
#
_cell.length_a   1.000
_cell.length_b   1.000
_cell.length_c   1.000
_cell.angle_alpha   90.00
_cell.angle_beta   90.00
_cell.angle_gamma   90.00
#
_symmetry.space_group_name_H-M   'P 1'
#
loop_
_entity.id
_entity.type
_entity.pdbx_description
1 polymer ?
#
loop_
_entity_poly.entity_id
_entity_poly.type
_entity_poly.pdbx_seq_one_letter_code
_entity_poly.pdbx_strand_id
1 'polypeptide(L)'
;MLYWISFIILFVSSLAVLLCLLHMLKNKRKHDYMEKETFVVFIIIFCVILFFLIYMSTDIPSALSGGQDLYVNELPTRIVFGPHVSYVDTDNKELKHLNGCDWNAYEKYGNYHIRYTKHTKFVLDIEKLD
;
A
#
# COMPACT_ATOMS: atom_id res chain seq x y z
N MET A 1 -9.19 -2.61 -5.42
CA MET A 1 -8.25 -3.52 -6.13
C MET A 1 -6.76 -3.24 -5.86
N LEU A 2 -6.32 -1.96 -5.85
CA LEU A 2 -4.90 -1.59 -5.76
C LEU A 2 -4.19 -2.07 -4.48
N TYR A 3 -4.90 -2.09 -3.35
CA TYR A 3 -4.39 -2.60 -2.07
C TYR A 3 -3.89 -4.06 -2.19
N TRP A 4 -4.72 -4.96 -2.74
CA TRP A 4 -4.38 -6.37 -2.88
C TRP A 4 -3.20 -6.59 -3.83
N ILE A 5 -3.15 -5.83 -4.94
CA ILE A 5 -2.04 -5.87 -5.88
C ILE A 5 -0.73 -5.47 -5.17
N SER A 6 -0.76 -4.35 -4.42
CA SER A 6 0.40 -3.86 -3.67
C SER A 6 0.87 -4.87 -2.62
N PHE A 7 -0.08 -5.49 -1.91
CA PHE A 7 0.21 -6.54 -0.93
C PHE A 7 0.88 -7.77 -1.57
N ILE A 8 0.35 -8.25 -2.70
CA ILE A 8 0.91 -9.41 -3.42
C ILE A 8 2.33 -9.11 -3.90
N ILE A 9 2.58 -7.92 -4.46
CA ILE A 9 3.92 -7.52 -4.92
C ILE A 9 4.93 -7.54 -3.76
N LEU A 10 4.56 -7.00 -2.60
CA LEU A 10 5.42 -7.02 -1.41
C LEU A 10 5.69 -8.44 -0.93
N PHE A 11 4.66 -9.31 -0.92
CA PHE A 11 4.79 -10.70 -0.52
C PHE A 11 5.73 -11.49 -1.45
N VAL A 12 5.56 -11.36 -2.77
CA VAL A 12 6.42 -12.02 -3.76
C VAL A 12 7.86 -11.51 -3.66
N SER A 13 8.05 -10.19 -3.46
CA SER A 13 9.38 -9.59 -3.30
C SER A 13 10.08 -10.11 -2.03
N SER A 14 9.35 -10.24 -0.92
CA SER A 14 9.86 -10.82 0.32
C SER A 14 10.32 -12.27 0.14
N LEU A 15 9.51 -13.08 -0.56
CA LEU A 15 9.84 -14.47 -0.87
C LEU A 15 11.10 -14.56 -1.75
N ALA A 16 11.23 -13.72 -2.77
CA ALA A 16 12.39 -13.69 -3.64
C ALA A 16 13.68 -13.39 -2.87
N VAL A 17 13.66 -12.36 -2.01
CA VAL A 17 14.82 -12.00 -1.17
C VAL A 17 15.16 -13.12 -0.19
N LEU A 18 14.15 -13.76 0.41
CA LEU A 18 14.35 -14.91 1.29
C LEU A 18 15.03 -16.08 0.55
N LEU A 19 14.60 -16.40 -0.66
CA LEU A 19 15.21 -17.44 -1.49
C LEU A 19 16.67 -17.09 -1.83
N CYS A 20 16.97 -15.83 -2.15
CA CYS A 20 18.33 -15.36 -2.37
C CYS A 20 19.21 -15.54 -1.12
N LEU A 21 18.71 -15.17 0.07
CA LEU A 21 19.40 -15.36 1.35
C LEU A 21 19.67 -16.84 1.64
N LEU A 22 18.68 -17.71 1.44
CA LEU A 22 18.81 -19.16 1.64
C LEU A 22 19.82 -19.77 0.66
N HIS A 23 19.81 -19.33 -0.60
CA HIS A 23 20.79 -19.77 -1.60
C HIS A 23 22.22 -19.37 -1.19
N MET A 24 22.42 -18.13 -0.74
CA MET A 24 23.71 -17.65 -0.23
C MET A 24 24.18 -18.45 1.01
N LEU A 25 23.27 -18.75 1.94
CA LEU A 25 23.59 -19.55 3.13
C LEU A 25 23.98 -20.99 2.78
N LYS A 26 23.28 -21.62 1.82
CA LYS A 26 23.56 -22.99 1.37
C LYS A 26 24.90 -23.11 0.66
N ASN A 27 25.29 -22.09 -0.10
CA ASN A 27 26.52 -22.09 -0.90
C ASN A 27 27.77 -21.54 -0.18
N LYS A 28 27.72 -21.43 1.16
CA LYS A 28 28.79 -20.88 2.02
C LYS A 28 30.21 -21.40 1.73
N ARG A 29 30.38 -22.63 1.23
CA ARG A 29 31.71 -23.20 0.91
C ARG A 29 32.35 -22.68 -0.38
N LYS A 30 31.61 -21.98 -1.25
CA LYS A 30 32.13 -21.41 -2.52
C LYS A 30 32.29 -19.88 -2.49
N HIS A 31 31.82 -19.24 -1.43
CA HIS A 31 31.70 -17.79 -1.31
C HIS A 31 32.44 -17.26 -0.06
N ASP A 32 33.70 -17.67 0.11
CA ASP A 32 34.63 -16.97 1.03
C ASP A 32 34.82 -15.48 0.64
N TYR A 33 34.31 -15.10 -0.54
CA TYR A 33 34.32 -13.78 -1.14
C TYR A 33 32.91 -13.30 -1.54
N MET A 34 31.84 -13.60 -0.78
CA MET A 34 30.76 -12.60 -0.74
C MET A 34 31.22 -11.56 0.26
N GLU A 35 31.44 -10.32 -0.18
CA GLU A 35 31.65 -9.20 0.73
C GLU A 35 30.52 -9.26 1.77
N LYS A 36 30.89 -9.42 3.05
CA LYS A 36 29.92 -9.49 4.17
C LYS A 36 28.87 -8.39 4.06
N GLU A 37 29.27 -7.24 3.51
CA GLU A 37 28.42 -6.11 3.16
C GLU A 37 27.22 -6.48 2.29
N THR A 38 27.40 -7.25 1.21
CA THR A 38 26.30 -7.66 0.33
C THR A 38 25.27 -8.51 1.08
N PHE A 39 25.72 -9.47 1.90
CA PHE A 39 24.81 -10.29 2.71
C PHE A 39 24.03 -9.45 3.73
N VAL A 40 24.70 -8.49 4.38
CA VAL A 40 24.05 -7.55 5.31
C VAL A 40 23.02 -6.68 4.57
N VAL A 41 23.32 -6.19 3.36
CA VAL A 41 22.37 -5.41 2.55
C VAL A 41 21.10 -6.21 2.25
N PHE A 42 21.22 -7.49 1.84
CA PHE A 42 20.04 -8.33 1.60
C PHE A 42 19.19 -8.54 2.85
N ILE A 43 19.82 -8.68 4.04
CA ILE A 43 19.10 -8.76 5.31
C ILE A 43 18.33 -7.47 5.59
N ILE A 44 18.98 -6.31 5.41
CA ILE A 44 18.33 -5.01 5.63
C ILE A 44 17.13 -4.85 4.69
N ILE A 45 17.30 -5.15 3.39
CA ILE A 45 16.21 -5.12 2.40
C ILE A 45 15.06 -6.03 2.84
N PHE A 46 15.38 -7.25 3.27
CA PHE A 46 14.37 -8.19 3.77
C PHE A 46 13.60 -7.63 4.98
N CYS A 47 14.31 -7.08 5.97
CA CYS A 47 13.70 -6.48 7.14
C CYS A 47 12.78 -5.30 6.79
N VAL A 48 13.19 -4.45 5.85
CA VAL A 48 12.39 -3.31 5.38
C VAL A 48 11.11 -3.81 4.70
N ILE A 49 11.22 -4.76 3.76
CA ILE A 49 10.05 -5.34 3.08
C ILE A 49 9.11 -5.99 4.10
N LEU A 50 9.65 -6.74 5.06
CA LEU A 50 8.88 -7.43 6.08
C LEU A 50 8.15 -6.45 7.01
N PHE A 51 8.77 -5.33 7.36
CA PHE A 51 8.11 -4.26 8.12
C PHE A 51 6.89 -3.70 7.36
N PHE A 52 7.05 -3.38 6.07
CA PHE A 52 5.94 -2.93 5.24
C PHE A 52 4.85 -3.99 5.07
N LEU A 53 5.23 -5.26 4.95
CA LEU A 53 4.30 -6.38 4.82
C LEU A 53 3.47 -6.57 6.09
N ILE A 54 4.09 -6.49 7.27
CA ILE A 54 3.39 -6.53 8.55
C ILE A 54 2.43 -5.34 8.67
N TYR A 55 2.90 -4.13 8.33
CA TYR A 55 2.09 -2.92 8.39
C TYR A 55 0.82 -3.06 7.53
N MET A 56 0.97 -3.46 6.26
CA MET A 56 -0.17 -3.73 5.38
C MET A 56 -1.03 -4.88 5.89
N SER A 57 -0.44 -5.92 6.49
CA SER A 57 -1.20 -7.06 7.03
C SER A 57 -2.19 -6.68 8.13
N THR A 58 -1.93 -5.61 8.88
CA THR A 58 -2.85 -5.12 9.92
C THR A 58 -4.23 -4.73 9.38
N ASP A 59 -4.30 -4.36 8.09
CA ASP A 59 -5.55 -4.00 7.42
C ASP A 59 -6.25 -5.14 6.70
N ILE A 60 -5.65 -6.34 6.63
CA ILE A 60 -6.29 -7.50 5.99
C ILE A 60 -7.67 -7.81 6.59
N PRO A 61 -7.87 -7.87 7.92
CA PRO A 61 -9.19 -8.11 8.50
C PRO A 61 -10.19 -7.04 8.10
N SER A 62 -9.77 -5.77 8.09
CA SER A 62 -10.61 -4.64 7.68
C SER A 62 -10.97 -4.73 6.20
N ALA A 63 -10.02 -5.07 5.33
CA ALA A 63 -10.26 -5.24 3.90
C ALA A 63 -11.21 -6.40 3.60
N LEU A 64 -11.11 -7.51 4.36
CA LEU A 64 -11.97 -8.69 4.21
C LEU A 64 -13.38 -8.45 4.75
N SER A 65 -13.54 -7.62 5.79
CA SER A 65 -14.85 -7.28 6.36
C SER A 65 -15.60 -6.19 5.58
N GLY A 66 -15.06 -5.72 4.46
CA GLY A 66 -15.66 -4.65 3.64
C GLY A 66 -15.16 -3.24 3.95
N GLY A 67 -14.24 -3.07 4.90
CA GLY A 67 -13.63 -1.78 5.23
C GLY A 67 -14.43 -0.95 6.22
N GLN A 68 -14.13 0.35 6.24
CA GLN A 68 -14.95 1.39 6.85
C GLN A 68 -15.76 2.08 5.75
N ASP A 69 -16.99 2.47 6.09
CA ASP A 69 -17.90 3.18 5.19
C ASP A 69 -17.80 4.69 5.37
N LEU A 70 -17.74 5.41 4.26
CA LEU A 70 -17.82 6.87 4.20
C LEU A 70 -18.80 7.31 3.12
N TYR A 71 -19.77 8.12 3.50
CA TYR A 71 -20.76 8.69 2.59
C TYR A 71 -20.44 10.16 2.36
N VAL A 72 -20.31 10.54 1.09
CA VAL A 72 -19.98 11.91 0.70
C VAL A 72 -20.78 12.32 -0.52
N ASN A 73 -21.09 13.61 -0.60
CA ASN A 73 -21.92 14.18 -1.67
C ASN A 73 -21.05 14.91 -2.71
N GLU A 74 -19.76 15.01 -2.41
CA GLU A 74 -18.76 15.65 -3.24
C GLU A 74 -17.43 14.89 -3.15
N LEU A 75 -16.85 14.64 -4.31
CA LEU A 75 -15.52 14.09 -4.46
C LEU A 75 -14.51 15.20 -4.77
N PRO A 76 -13.26 15.02 -4.34
CA PRO A 76 -12.21 15.98 -4.65
C PRO A 76 -11.90 15.94 -6.15
N THR A 77 -11.79 17.13 -6.76
CA THR A 77 -11.51 17.27 -8.20
C THR A 77 -10.08 17.68 -8.49
N ARG A 78 -9.30 17.97 -7.45
CA ARG A 78 -7.96 18.52 -7.60
C ARG A 78 -7.00 17.81 -6.66
N ILE A 79 -6.06 17.11 -7.27
CA ILE A 79 -4.84 16.69 -6.59
C ILE A 79 -3.88 17.88 -6.71
N VAL A 80 -3.63 18.57 -5.60
CA VAL A 80 -2.64 19.64 -5.56
C VAL A 80 -1.28 19.00 -5.41
N PHE A 81 -0.47 19.08 -6.46
CA PHE A 81 0.92 18.66 -6.44
C PHE A 81 1.77 19.75 -5.78
N GLY A 82 2.13 19.54 -4.51
CA GLY A 82 3.18 20.32 -3.86
C GLY A 82 4.58 19.81 -4.22
N PRO A 83 5.65 20.55 -3.88
CA PRO A 83 7.03 20.18 -4.22
C PRO A 83 7.49 18.82 -3.68
N HIS A 84 6.84 18.32 -2.62
CA HIS A 84 7.20 17.05 -1.97
C HIS A 84 6.02 16.12 -1.68
N VAL A 85 4.78 16.62 -1.73
CA VAL A 85 3.58 15.86 -1.36
C VAL A 85 2.42 16.32 -2.23
N SER A 86 1.72 15.36 -2.85
CA SER A 86 0.42 15.59 -3.46
C SER A 86 -0.68 15.45 -2.40
N TYR A 87 -1.55 16.43 -2.28
CA TYR A 87 -2.70 16.35 -1.38
C TYR A 87 -4.00 16.61 -2.13
N VAL A 88 -5.05 16.01 -1.62
CA VAL A 88 -6.40 16.13 -2.13
C VAL A 88 -7.00 17.45 -1.62
N ASP A 89 -7.46 18.31 -2.54
CA ASP A 89 -8.14 19.56 -2.20
C ASP A 89 -9.61 19.28 -1.88
N THR A 90 -9.91 19.14 -0.58
CA THR A 90 -11.25 18.86 -0.07
C THR A 90 -11.37 19.36 1.37
N ASP A 91 -12.56 19.88 1.70
CA ASP A 91 -12.92 20.28 3.07
C ASP A 91 -13.20 19.05 3.96
N ASN A 92 -13.43 17.89 3.36
CA ASN A 92 -13.65 16.65 4.09
C ASN A 92 -12.32 16.04 4.55
N LYS A 93 -12.10 16.08 5.88
CA LYS A 93 -10.90 15.55 6.50
C LYS A 93 -10.68 14.06 6.23
N GLU A 94 -11.74 13.26 6.10
CA GLU A 94 -11.58 11.83 5.84
C GLU A 94 -11.07 11.58 4.43
N LEU A 95 -11.67 12.24 3.43
CA LEU A 95 -11.26 12.15 2.01
C LEU A 95 -9.79 12.54 1.80
N LYS A 96 -9.29 13.51 2.58
CA LYS A 96 -7.89 13.97 2.49
C LYS A 96 -6.86 12.88 2.84
N HIS A 97 -7.23 11.90 3.65
CA HIS A 97 -6.35 10.84 4.11
C HIS A 97 -6.51 9.54 3.33
N LEU A 98 -7.44 9.49 2.38
CA LEU A 98 -7.68 8.31 1.56
C LEU A 98 -6.62 8.17 0.46
N ASN A 99 -6.14 6.95 0.27
CA ASN A 99 -5.08 6.61 -0.67
C ASN A 99 -5.52 5.55 -1.70
N GLY A 100 -4.82 5.50 -2.83
CA GLY A 100 -4.98 4.42 -3.81
C GLY A 100 -6.22 4.53 -4.70
N CYS A 101 -6.75 5.74 -4.85
CA CYS A 101 -7.83 6.07 -5.79
C CYS A 101 -7.39 7.21 -6.73
N ASP A 102 -7.81 7.12 -7.99
CA ASP A 102 -7.80 8.26 -8.91
C ASP A 102 -9.16 8.95 -8.89
N TRP A 103 -9.24 10.07 -8.17
CA TRP A 103 -10.46 10.85 -8.04
C TRP A 103 -10.96 11.43 -9.36
N ASN A 104 -10.08 11.60 -10.36
CA ASN A 104 -10.44 12.16 -11.66
C ASN A 104 -11.31 11.22 -12.50
N ALA A 105 -11.39 9.94 -12.12
CA ALA A 105 -12.25 8.96 -12.78
C ALA A 105 -13.75 9.14 -12.43
N TYR A 106 -14.07 10.00 -11.45
CA TYR A 106 -15.43 10.17 -10.92
C TYR A 106 -15.92 11.61 -11.11
N GLU A 107 -17.25 11.79 -11.16
CA GLU A 107 -17.86 13.10 -11.17
C GLU A 107 -17.69 13.80 -9.82
N LYS A 108 -17.47 15.12 -9.85
CA LYS A 108 -17.27 15.92 -8.63
C LYS A 108 -18.48 15.86 -7.69
N TYR A 109 -19.68 15.97 -8.26
CA TYR A 109 -20.91 16.10 -7.51
C TYR A 109 -21.73 14.82 -7.70
N GLY A 110 -22.07 14.18 -6.60
CA GLY A 110 -22.81 12.92 -6.58
C GLY A 110 -22.80 12.34 -5.18
N ASN A 111 -23.80 11.54 -4.86
CA ASN A 111 -23.78 10.78 -3.62
C ASN A 111 -22.87 9.58 -3.84
N TYR A 112 -21.84 9.43 -3.02
CA TYR A 112 -20.87 8.35 -3.12
C TYR A 112 -20.77 7.62 -1.79
N HIS A 113 -20.71 6.30 -1.88
CA HIS A 113 -20.34 5.41 -0.81
C HIS A 113 -18.92 4.89 -1.06
N ILE A 114 -18.00 5.22 -0.15
CA ILE A 114 -16.59 4.87 -0.24
C ILE A 114 -16.27 3.87 0.85
N ARG A 115 -15.66 2.75 0.45
CA ARG A 115 -15.16 1.73 1.37
C ARG A 115 -13.64 1.77 1.40
N TYR A 116 -13.06 1.80 2.59
CA TYR A 116 -11.61 1.93 2.75
C TYR A 116 -11.05 1.16 3.95
N THR A 117 -9.74 0.88 3.98
CA THR A 117 -9.09 0.15 5.08
C THR A 117 -8.92 1.02 6.34
N LYS A 118 -9.06 0.43 7.52
CA LYS A 118 -9.06 1.16 8.79
C LYS A 118 -7.77 1.95 9.06
N HIS A 119 -6.59 1.35 8.89
CA HIS A 119 -5.31 1.94 9.31
C HIS A 119 -4.61 2.70 8.17
N THR A 120 -4.42 2.05 7.02
CA THR A 120 -3.73 2.62 5.85
C THR A 120 -4.60 3.55 5.02
N LYS A 121 -5.92 3.57 5.29
CA LYS A 121 -6.90 4.41 4.57
C LYS A 121 -6.86 4.18 3.05
N PHE A 122 -6.49 2.97 2.62
CA PHE A 122 -6.54 2.57 1.22
C PHE A 122 -7.99 2.40 0.78
N VAL A 123 -8.37 3.04 -0.32
CA VAL A 123 -9.68 2.87 -0.92
C VAL A 123 -9.81 1.46 -1.49
N LEU A 124 -10.83 0.75 -1.03
CA LEU A 124 -11.20 -0.58 -1.47
C LEU A 124 -12.15 -0.49 -2.66
N ASP A 125 -13.16 0.36 -2.53
CA ASP A 125 -14.23 0.53 -3.51
C ASP A 125 -14.91 1.91 -3.39
N ILE A 126 -15.48 2.38 -4.51
CA ILE A 126 -16.27 3.61 -4.59
C ILE A 126 -17.51 3.31 -5.43
N GLU A 127 -18.68 3.45 -4.81
CA GLU A 127 -19.99 3.26 -5.43
C GLU A 127 -20.72 4.61 -5.48
N LYS A 128 -21.32 4.93 -6.64
CA LYS A 128 -22.19 6.09 -6.78
C LYS A 128 -23.61 5.66 -6.39
N LEU A 129 -24.20 6.38 -5.45
CA LEU A 129 -25.59 6.23 -5.03
C LEU A 129 -26.45 7.16 -5.89
N ASP A 130 -27.51 6.61 -6.49
CA ASP A 130 -28.50 7.36 -7.28
C ASP A 130 -29.37 8.28 -6.40
#